data_AF-A0A7C5FUV8-F1
#
_entry.id   AF-A0A7C5FUV8-F1
#
_cell.length_a   1.000
_cell.length_b   1.000
_cell.length_c   1.000
_cell.angle_alpha   90.00
_cell.angle_beta   90.00
_cell.angle_gamma   90.00
#
_symmetry.space_group_name_H-M   'P 1'
#
loop_
_entity.id
_entity.type
_entity.pdbx_description
1 polymer ?
#
loop_
_entity_poly.entity_id
_entity_poly.type
_entity_poly.pdbx_seq_one_letter_code
_entity_poly.pdbx_strand_id
1 'polypeptide(L)'
;MEQDEVLTHFQSLNRTRIERLRELAPKRQRSFFELLALLFHTNNHILPEFIRQDIPAGIMDFQPSNTQIDAAKELNPSFQFKRHALRHYPITGLYLINSNGLLNYPKQARFDLWLVHATDLSSDQKQALQYKLVAVSEWAATLGITVTSSLLAEDSLNQKSFSDDELDHFYLNGLILAGAVPLWWLIPPDSDYQTAVQTLLKQRMLNKASVIDFGGLASTTSMAQSLVDDGVELLDGSVDHGLMYLLPLLYLQYQLQQYPSLPCLSNDLKQAIYQGERDPLQVDCKLLQLKQLERSDISLEKLNFARQSFYILAKERLSQKVSNPKFPWRRAFITGFTSSWSWQTEIFGRLDRRKNAPYQQCLAEHQQTNPIFQDISESLTAFSKQQQITLDDHDQLIEQKLKLAVDDNPNTIQRLPMGLLAKRYEEHLYLYRFEADSDWKISNITLSLPTELALHQNPSLLHILAWAICNQLLTSTTRLKVVDSSNFIAISKVMSIVQQLLRSPLVSPAKVTKQILHESPELSHVLLFANLEQQPTSKLSQKGLRLSSLQNDPLNYANRGESLVASIDGLICS
;
A
#
# COMPACT_ATOMS: atom_id res chain seq x y z
N MET A 1 -1.37 -31.75 21.79
CA MET A 1 -2.02 -32.43 20.65
C MET A 1 -1.07 -33.47 20.11
N GLU A 2 -1.58 -34.64 19.72
CA GLU A 2 -0.78 -35.61 18.95
C GLU A 2 -0.47 -35.03 17.56
N GLN A 3 0.62 -35.46 16.93
CA GLN A 3 1.10 -34.87 15.66
C GLN A 3 0.08 -35.01 14.51
N ASP A 4 -0.68 -36.11 14.47
CA ASP A 4 -1.73 -36.34 13.48
C ASP A 4 -2.91 -35.35 13.63
N GLU A 5 -3.24 -34.97 14.87
CA GLU A 5 -4.27 -33.96 15.14
C GLU A 5 -3.82 -32.58 14.69
N VAL A 6 -2.55 -32.23 14.93
CA VAL A 6 -1.97 -30.94 14.50
C VAL A 6 -1.99 -30.84 12.98
N LEU A 7 -1.60 -31.91 12.28
CA LEU A 7 -1.61 -31.94 10.82
C LEU A 7 -3.02 -31.74 10.27
N THR A 8 -4.00 -32.46 10.81
CA THR A 8 -5.41 -32.34 10.40
C THR A 8 -5.94 -30.92 10.63
N HIS A 9 -5.59 -30.34 11.78
CA HIS A 9 -6.00 -29.00 12.17
C HIS A 9 -5.37 -27.93 11.25
N PHE A 10 -4.07 -28.03 11.00
CA PHE A 10 -3.35 -27.16 10.06
C PHE A 10 -3.90 -27.28 8.63
N GLN A 11 -4.15 -28.49 8.12
CA GLN A 11 -4.73 -28.70 6.79
C GLN A 11 -6.12 -28.09 6.67
N SER A 12 -6.96 -28.22 7.71
CA SER A 12 -8.28 -27.59 7.76
C SER A 12 -8.19 -26.06 7.75
N LEU A 13 -7.25 -25.49 8.52
CA LEU A 13 -6.99 -24.06 8.55
C LEU A 13 -6.48 -23.58 7.18
N ASN A 14 -5.50 -24.26 6.58
CA ASN A 14 -4.98 -23.96 5.25
C ASN A 14 -6.08 -23.97 4.17
N ARG A 15 -6.97 -24.96 4.18
CA ARG A 15 -8.13 -24.99 3.28
C ARG A 15 -9.02 -23.75 3.46
N THR A 16 -9.30 -23.40 4.71
CA THR A 16 -10.11 -22.20 5.02
C THR A 16 -9.40 -20.92 4.58
N ARG A 17 -8.07 -20.81 4.75
CA ARG A 17 -7.26 -19.69 4.26
C ARG A 17 -7.37 -19.52 2.73
N ILE A 18 -7.28 -20.62 1.98
CA ILE A 18 -7.44 -20.64 0.52
C ILE A 18 -8.86 -20.23 0.10
N GLU A 19 -9.88 -20.72 0.81
CA GLU A 19 -11.28 -20.33 0.58
C GLU A 19 -11.49 -18.83 0.81
N ARG A 20 -10.93 -18.27 1.90
CA ARG A 20 -10.99 -16.82 2.16
C ARG A 20 -10.29 -16.01 1.09
N LEU A 21 -9.11 -16.43 0.63
CA LEU A 21 -8.42 -15.76 -0.48
C LEU A 21 -9.32 -15.71 -1.74
N ARG A 22 -9.96 -16.83 -2.09
CA ARG A 22 -10.89 -16.92 -3.24
C ARG A 22 -12.13 -16.04 -3.07
N GLU A 23 -12.68 -15.93 -1.85
CA GLU A 23 -13.81 -15.06 -1.55
C GLU A 23 -13.43 -13.57 -1.69
N LEU A 24 -12.25 -13.21 -1.19
CA LEU A 24 -11.74 -11.84 -1.20
C LEU A 24 -11.39 -11.37 -2.62
N ALA A 25 -10.88 -12.27 -3.46
CA ALA A 25 -10.48 -11.98 -4.82
C ALA A 25 -11.66 -11.45 -5.68
N PRO A 26 -11.44 -10.46 -6.56
CA PRO A 26 -12.37 -10.08 -7.61
C PRO A 26 -12.76 -11.28 -8.48
N LYS A 27 -14.00 -11.32 -8.98
CA LYS A 27 -14.53 -12.44 -9.78
C LYS A 27 -13.61 -12.85 -10.94
N ARG A 28 -13.04 -11.87 -11.65
CA ARG A 28 -12.12 -12.11 -12.79
C ARG A 28 -10.81 -12.80 -12.38
N GLN A 29 -10.33 -12.55 -11.16
CA GLN A 29 -9.09 -13.10 -10.63
C GLN A 29 -9.30 -14.41 -9.86
N ARG A 30 -10.54 -14.73 -9.48
CA ARG A 30 -10.86 -15.93 -8.71
C ARG A 30 -10.53 -17.23 -9.46
N SER A 31 -10.77 -17.26 -10.77
CA SER A 31 -10.48 -18.41 -11.62
C SER A 31 -9.00 -18.80 -11.62
N PHE A 32 -8.09 -17.83 -11.48
CA PHE A 32 -6.66 -18.07 -11.34
C PHE A 32 -6.36 -19.01 -10.17
N PHE A 33 -6.82 -18.65 -8.96
CA PHE A 33 -6.56 -19.44 -7.76
C PHE A 33 -7.27 -20.79 -7.77
N GLU A 34 -8.42 -20.89 -8.43
CA GLU A 34 -9.17 -22.15 -8.56
C GLU A 34 -8.45 -23.15 -9.46
N LEU A 35 -7.89 -22.66 -10.56
CA LEU A 35 -7.30 -23.51 -11.60
C LEU A 35 -5.83 -23.81 -11.39
N LEU A 36 -5.11 -23.02 -10.58
CA LEU A 36 -3.65 -23.10 -10.49
C LEU A 36 -3.13 -24.52 -10.23
N ALA A 37 -3.66 -25.21 -9.21
CA ALA A 37 -3.28 -26.59 -8.93
C ALA A 37 -3.70 -27.57 -10.04
N LEU A 38 -4.85 -27.34 -10.68
CA LEU A 38 -5.34 -28.18 -11.78
C LEU A 38 -4.47 -28.04 -13.05
N LEU A 39 -3.94 -26.85 -13.34
CA LEU A 39 -3.05 -26.61 -14.48
C LEU A 39 -1.77 -27.44 -14.37
N PHE A 40 -1.20 -27.56 -13.17
CA PHE A 40 -0.01 -28.40 -12.94
C PHE A 40 -0.35 -29.88 -12.79
N HIS A 41 -1.55 -30.22 -12.31
CA HIS A 41 -1.99 -31.61 -12.21
C HIS A 41 -2.41 -32.21 -13.57
N THR A 42 -3.00 -31.41 -14.47
CA THR A 42 -3.44 -31.85 -15.80
C THR A 42 -2.83 -31.00 -16.90
N ASN A 43 -1.90 -31.57 -17.66
CA ASN A 43 -1.36 -30.92 -18.85
C ASN A 43 -2.29 -31.17 -20.06
N ASN A 44 -3.36 -30.36 -20.18
CA ASN A 44 -4.40 -30.55 -21.19
C ASN A 44 -4.44 -29.37 -22.17
N HIS A 45 -4.43 -29.67 -23.48
CA HIS A 45 -4.52 -28.72 -24.59
C HIS A 45 -5.72 -27.75 -24.57
N ILE A 46 -6.76 -28.09 -23.81
CA ILE A 46 -7.99 -27.31 -23.68
C ILE A 46 -7.85 -26.20 -22.61
N LEU A 47 -6.91 -26.36 -21.67
CA LEU A 47 -6.69 -25.43 -20.57
C LEU A 47 -5.68 -24.33 -20.95
N PRO A 48 -5.74 -23.16 -20.28
CA PRO A 48 -4.72 -22.13 -20.42
C PRO A 48 -3.31 -22.67 -20.21
N GLU A 49 -2.34 -22.03 -20.84
CA GLU A 49 -0.90 -22.31 -20.67
C GLU A 49 -0.47 -23.74 -21.03
N PHE A 50 -1.21 -24.40 -21.92
CA PHE A 50 -0.73 -25.60 -22.59
C PHE A 50 0.33 -25.24 -23.63
N ILE A 51 1.53 -25.77 -23.45
CA ILE A 51 2.64 -25.55 -24.38
C ILE A 51 2.84 -26.78 -25.27
N ARG A 52 3.00 -27.97 -24.68
CA ARG A 52 3.26 -29.25 -25.36
C ARG A 52 2.75 -30.43 -24.52
N GLN A 53 2.58 -31.61 -25.12
CA GLN A 53 2.05 -32.81 -24.42
C GLN A 53 3.03 -33.45 -23.44
N ASP A 54 4.34 -33.28 -23.63
CA ASP A 54 5.44 -33.92 -22.91
C ASP A 54 5.79 -33.25 -21.57
N ILE A 55 5.15 -32.12 -21.22
CA ILE A 55 5.38 -31.45 -19.95
C ILE A 55 4.95 -32.37 -18.80
N PRO A 56 5.81 -32.60 -17.79
CA PRO A 56 5.45 -33.35 -16.60
C PRO A 56 4.20 -32.78 -15.93
N ALA A 57 3.27 -33.66 -15.56
CA ALA A 57 2.03 -33.29 -14.91
C ALA A 57 1.64 -34.34 -13.88
N GLY A 58 0.95 -33.87 -12.85
CA GLY A 58 0.53 -34.71 -11.73
C GLY A 58 1.22 -34.28 -10.46
N ILE A 59 0.39 -33.94 -9.48
CA ILE A 59 0.82 -33.52 -8.15
C ILE A 59 0.46 -34.63 -7.17
N MET A 60 1.40 -34.97 -6.30
CA MET A 60 1.21 -35.95 -5.22
C MET A 60 -0.03 -35.59 -4.38
N ASP A 61 -0.85 -36.60 -4.04
CA ASP A 61 -2.04 -36.48 -3.18
C ASP A 61 -3.06 -35.39 -3.52
N PHE A 62 -3.01 -34.83 -4.74
CA PHE A 62 -3.97 -33.83 -5.19
C PHE A 62 -5.16 -34.48 -5.89
N GLN A 63 -6.35 -34.12 -5.45
CA GLN A 63 -7.60 -34.42 -6.16
C GLN A 63 -8.38 -33.13 -6.40
N PRO A 64 -8.70 -32.80 -7.67
CA PRO A 64 -9.43 -31.58 -7.94
C PRO A 64 -10.85 -31.66 -7.37
N SER A 65 -11.26 -30.60 -6.68
CA SER A 65 -12.63 -30.44 -6.19
C SER A 65 -13.60 -30.15 -7.34
N ASN A 66 -14.90 -30.38 -7.11
CA ASN A 66 -15.95 -30.03 -8.08
C ASN A 66 -15.85 -28.56 -8.51
N THR A 67 -15.55 -27.65 -7.58
CA THR A 67 -15.41 -26.22 -7.90
C THR A 67 -14.28 -25.93 -8.91
N GLN A 68 -13.18 -26.68 -8.87
CA GLN A 68 -12.06 -26.51 -9.80
C GLN A 68 -12.37 -27.10 -11.17
N ILE A 69 -13.09 -28.22 -11.19
CA ILE A 69 -13.57 -28.84 -12.44
C ILE A 69 -14.60 -27.93 -13.12
N ASP A 70 -15.50 -27.32 -12.34
CA ASP A 70 -16.51 -26.40 -12.87
C ASP A 70 -15.86 -25.11 -13.39
N ALA A 71 -14.88 -24.55 -12.67
CA ALA A 71 -14.08 -23.42 -13.16
C ALA A 71 -13.35 -23.75 -14.47
N ALA A 72 -12.88 -24.98 -14.63
CA ALA A 72 -12.23 -25.42 -15.87
C ALA A 72 -13.24 -25.53 -17.03
N LYS A 73 -14.46 -25.98 -16.74
CA LYS A 73 -15.56 -26.04 -17.72
C LYS A 73 -16.10 -24.66 -18.09
N GLU A 74 -16.07 -23.70 -17.18
CA GLU A 74 -16.42 -22.30 -17.48
C GLU A 74 -15.45 -21.70 -18.50
N LEU A 75 -14.15 -22.04 -18.42
CA LEU A 75 -13.17 -21.65 -19.44
C LEU A 75 -13.39 -22.41 -20.75
N ASN A 76 -13.63 -23.72 -20.68
CA ASN A 76 -13.93 -24.52 -21.85
C ASN A 76 -14.92 -25.67 -21.54
N PRO A 77 -16.17 -25.62 -22.05
CA PRO A 77 -17.20 -26.61 -21.75
C PRO A 77 -16.83 -28.06 -22.15
N SER A 78 -15.88 -28.23 -23.07
CA SER A 78 -15.42 -29.55 -23.52
C SER A 78 -14.45 -30.21 -22.56
N PHE A 79 -14.04 -29.51 -21.48
CA PHE A 79 -13.12 -30.07 -20.50
C PHE A 79 -13.76 -31.25 -19.75
N GLN A 80 -13.10 -32.41 -19.86
CA GLN A 80 -13.42 -33.60 -19.09
C GLN A 80 -12.21 -34.00 -18.25
N PHE A 81 -12.38 -33.98 -16.93
CA PHE A 81 -11.35 -34.46 -16.03
C PHE A 81 -11.28 -35.98 -16.09
N LYS A 82 -10.10 -36.51 -16.46
CA LYS A 82 -9.80 -37.95 -16.43
C LYS A 82 -8.83 -38.21 -15.29
N ARG A 83 -9.20 -39.13 -14.40
CA ARG A 83 -8.29 -39.59 -13.35
C ARG A 83 -7.19 -40.44 -13.97
N HIS A 84 -5.94 -40.04 -13.75
CA HIS A 84 -4.77 -40.83 -14.10
C HIS A 84 -4.11 -41.32 -12.82
N ALA A 85 -4.03 -42.64 -12.65
CA ALA A 85 -3.19 -43.22 -11.61
C ALA A 85 -1.75 -43.20 -12.12
N LEU A 86 -0.99 -42.18 -11.72
CA LEU A 86 0.43 -42.08 -12.05
C LEU A 86 1.21 -42.99 -11.11
N ARG A 87 2.17 -43.75 -11.68
CA ARG A 87 3.12 -44.54 -10.88
C ARG A 87 4.17 -43.67 -10.19
N HIS A 88 4.44 -42.50 -10.77
CA HIS A 88 5.37 -41.51 -10.27
C HIS A 88 4.79 -40.10 -10.44
N TYR A 89 4.84 -39.28 -9.39
CA TYR A 89 4.35 -37.91 -9.42
C TYR A 89 5.53 -36.96 -9.62
N PRO A 90 5.65 -36.27 -10.77
CA PRO A 90 6.78 -35.39 -11.03
C PRO A 90 6.77 -34.12 -10.19
N ILE A 91 5.60 -33.73 -9.65
CA ILE A 91 5.44 -32.54 -8.82
C ILE A 91 5.06 -33.01 -7.40
N THR A 92 5.85 -32.59 -6.43
CA THR A 92 5.69 -32.99 -5.03
C THR A 92 4.96 -31.94 -4.21
N GLY A 93 5.03 -30.66 -4.59
CA GLY A 93 4.35 -29.57 -3.89
C GLY A 93 4.08 -28.35 -4.77
N LEU A 94 2.96 -27.67 -4.49
CA LEU A 94 2.62 -26.37 -5.07
C LEU A 94 2.15 -25.43 -3.95
N TYR A 95 2.88 -24.32 -3.78
CA TYR A 95 2.66 -23.37 -2.70
C TYR A 95 2.50 -21.95 -3.24
N LEU A 96 1.54 -21.22 -2.68
CA LEU A 96 1.31 -19.81 -3.00
C LEU A 96 1.51 -18.96 -1.75
N ILE A 97 2.45 -18.03 -1.80
CA ILE A 97 2.78 -17.16 -0.67
C ILE A 97 2.04 -15.84 -0.83
N ASN A 98 1.24 -15.47 0.19
CA ASN A 98 0.42 -14.27 0.19
C ASN A 98 0.84 -13.29 1.30
N SER A 99 1.81 -12.44 1.02
CA SER A 99 2.36 -11.43 1.95
C SER A 99 1.33 -10.41 2.45
N ASN A 100 0.20 -10.27 1.75
CA ASN A 100 -0.86 -9.34 2.12
C ASN A 100 -1.80 -9.86 3.22
N GLY A 101 -1.70 -11.15 3.55
CA GLY A 101 -2.62 -11.81 4.48
C GLY A 101 -4.04 -11.97 3.91
N LEU A 102 -4.98 -12.28 4.78
CA LEU A 102 -6.41 -12.52 4.52
C LEU A 102 -7.30 -11.38 5.03
N LEU A 103 -6.73 -10.35 5.64
CA LEU A 103 -7.50 -9.20 6.12
C LEU A 103 -8.20 -8.47 4.96
N ASN A 104 -7.51 -8.26 3.84
CA ASN A 104 -8.12 -7.70 2.63
C ASN A 104 -7.41 -8.14 1.35
N TYR A 105 -8.12 -8.07 0.22
CA TYR A 105 -7.48 -8.21 -1.10
C TYR A 105 -6.84 -6.87 -1.52
N PRO A 106 -5.54 -6.85 -1.86
CA PRO A 106 -4.84 -5.65 -2.29
C PRO A 106 -5.35 -5.16 -3.65
N LYS A 107 -5.10 -3.89 -3.99
CA LYS A 107 -5.46 -3.36 -5.32
C LYS A 107 -4.56 -3.91 -6.42
N GLN A 108 -3.27 -4.05 -6.11
CA GLN A 108 -2.27 -4.71 -6.95
C GLN A 108 -1.91 -6.00 -6.23
N ALA A 109 -2.35 -7.13 -6.79
CA ALA A 109 -2.15 -8.42 -6.17
C ALA A 109 -0.78 -8.98 -6.57
N ARG A 110 0.06 -9.27 -5.58
CA ARG A 110 1.39 -9.85 -5.74
C ARG A 110 1.47 -11.12 -4.91
N PHE A 111 1.99 -12.20 -5.49
CA PHE A 111 2.19 -13.48 -4.84
C PHE A 111 3.47 -14.13 -5.31
N ASP A 112 4.05 -14.98 -4.48
CA ASP A 112 5.12 -15.87 -4.89
C ASP A 112 4.55 -17.28 -5.08
N LEU A 113 4.97 -17.95 -6.14
CA LEU A 113 4.52 -19.29 -6.51
C LEU A 113 5.71 -20.24 -6.49
N TRP A 114 5.70 -21.18 -5.57
CA TRP A 114 6.74 -22.20 -5.46
C TRP A 114 6.22 -23.54 -5.97
N LEU A 115 6.90 -24.09 -6.97
CA LEU A 115 6.66 -25.43 -7.48
C LEU A 115 7.83 -26.33 -7.09
N VAL A 116 7.57 -27.36 -6.30
CA VAL A 116 8.58 -28.35 -5.94
C VAL A 116 8.42 -29.58 -6.82
N HIS A 117 9.51 -29.99 -7.47
CA HIS A 117 9.56 -31.16 -8.33
C HIS A 117 10.36 -32.30 -7.69
N ALA A 118 10.04 -33.53 -8.09
CA ALA A 118 10.75 -34.74 -7.66
C ALA A 118 12.20 -34.76 -8.18
N THR A 119 13.08 -35.53 -7.53
CA THR A 119 14.53 -35.52 -7.82
C THR A 119 14.90 -36.16 -9.17
N ASP A 120 14.04 -37.01 -9.70
CA ASP A 120 14.30 -37.86 -10.87
C ASP A 120 13.90 -37.24 -12.23
N LEU A 121 13.56 -35.95 -12.26
CA LEU A 121 13.27 -35.24 -13.51
C LEU A 121 14.54 -35.00 -14.34
N SER A 122 14.45 -35.27 -15.64
CA SER A 122 15.49 -34.90 -16.62
C SER A 122 15.60 -33.38 -16.81
N SER A 123 16.73 -32.91 -17.37
CA SER A 123 16.95 -31.48 -17.69
C SER A 123 15.81 -30.90 -18.54
N ASP A 124 15.38 -31.64 -19.55
CA ASP A 124 14.37 -31.20 -20.52
C ASP A 124 13.00 -31.05 -19.85
N GLN A 125 12.68 -31.97 -18.93
CA GLN A 125 11.46 -31.92 -18.13
C GLN A 125 11.46 -30.74 -17.14
N LYS A 126 12.61 -30.45 -16.50
CA LYS A 126 12.77 -29.27 -15.64
C LYS A 126 12.57 -27.98 -16.45
N GLN A 127 13.17 -27.90 -17.63
CA GLN A 127 13.02 -26.75 -18.52
C GLN A 127 11.57 -26.60 -19.00
N ALA A 128 10.88 -27.69 -19.33
CA ALA A 128 9.46 -27.67 -19.68
C ALA A 128 8.56 -27.16 -18.55
N LEU A 129 8.83 -27.56 -17.29
CA LEU A 129 8.13 -27.02 -16.11
C LEU A 129 8.44 -25.54 -15.89
N GLN A 130 9.68 -25.12 -16.09
CA GLN A 130 10.07 -23.71 -16.00
C GLN A 130 9.30 -22.86 -17.02
N TYR A 131 9.20 -23.32 -18.28
CA TYR A 131 8.39 -22.62 -19.29
C TYR A 131 6.92 -22.55 -18.90
N LYS A 132 6.37 -23.61 -18.32
CA LYS A 132 4.99 -23.63 -17.84
C LYS A 132 4.78 -22.66 -16.68
N LEU A 133 5.73 -22.51 -15.77
CA LEU A 133 5.66 -21.52 -14.69
C LEU A 133 5.64 -20.09 -15.23
N VAL A 134 6.50 -19.79 -16.21
CA VAL A 134 6.52 -18.47 -16.88
C VAL A 134 5.19 -18.19 -17.55
N ALA A 135 4.65 -19.15 -18.31
CA ALA A 135 3.37 -19.04 -18.99
C ALA A 135 2.20 -18.79 -18.00
N VAL A 136 2.19 -19.48 -16.85
CA VAL A 136 1.22 -19.24 -15.76
C VAL A 136 1.36 -17.83 -15.15
N SER A 137 2.59 -17.33 -14.99
CA SER A 137 2.84 -15.97 -14.50
C SER A 137 2.40 -14.91 -15.52
N GLU A 138 2.59 -15.14 -16.81
CA GLU A 138 2.08 -14.28 -17.89
C GLU A 138 0.55 -14.28 -17.92
N TRP A 139 -0.09 -15.44 -17.79
CA TRP A 139 -1.54 -15.54 -17.66
C TRP A 139 -2.07 -14.76 -16.45
N ALA A 140 -1.41 -14.88 -15.29
CA ALA A 140 -1.74 -14.12 -14.09
C ALA A 140 -1.68 -12.60 -14.37
N ALA A 141 -0.65 -12.15 -15.12
CA ALA A 141 -0.50 -10.74 -15.49
C ALA A 141 -1.68 -10.24 -16.36
N THR A 142 -2.24 -11.07 -17.25
CA THR A 142 -3.46 -10.71 -18.02
C THR A 142 -4.70 -10.50 -17.15
N LEU A 143 -4.68 -11.04 -15.93
CA LEU A 143 -5.73 -10.88 -14.92
C LEU A 143 -5.40 -9.76 -13.91
N GLY A 144 -4.27 -9.06 -14.08
CA GLY A 144 -3.79 -8.01 -13.18
C GLY A 144 -3.20 -8.55 -11.88
N ILE A 145 -2.67 -9.78 -11.90
CA ILE A 145 -1.97 -10.41 -10.78
C ILE A 145 -0.49 -10.53 -11.15
N THR A 146 0.40 -10.05 -10.29
CA THR A 146 1.84 -10.28 -10.43
C THR A 146 2.21 -11.54 -9.68
N VAL A 147 2.88 -12.48 -10.33
CA VAL A 147 3.35 -13.73 -9.72
C VAL A 147 4.84 -13.88 -9.95
N THR A 148 5.59 -14.03 -8.87
CA THR A 148 7.01 -14.40 -8.91
C THR A 148 7.10 -15.91 -8.76
N SER A 149 7.47 -16.62 -9.83
CA SER A 149 7.48 -18.09 -9.83
C SER A 149 8.89 -18.66 -9.64
N SER A 150 9.03 -19.61 -8.71
CA SER A 150 10.28 -20.33 -8.44
C SER A 150 10.09 -21.85 -8.60
N LEU A 151 10.97 -22.47 -9.37
CA LEU A 151 11.05 -23.92 -9.53
C LEU A 151 12.11 -24.47 -8.56
N LEU A 152 11.70 -25.36 -7.67
CA LEU A 152 12.55 -25.88 -6.59
C LEU A 152 12.71 -27.40 -6.71
N ALA A 153 13.93 -27.87 -6.45
CA ALA A 153 14.22 -29.30 -6.42
C ALA A 153 14.10 -29.82 -4.98
N GLU A 154 13.38 -30.92 -4.77
CA GLU A 154 13.11 -31.47 -3.44
C GLU A 154 14.38 -31.77 -2.62
N ASP A 155 15.44 -32.24 -3.27
CA ASP A 155 16.75 -32.53 -2.65
C ASP A 155 17.53 -31.30 -2.21
N SER A 156 17.27 -30.15 -2.84
CA SER A 156 17.96 -28.89 -2.53
C SER A 156 17.38 -28.15 -1.32
N LEU A 157 16.17 -28.49 -0.88
CA LEU A 157 15.44 -27.71 0.13
C LEU A 157 16.11 -27.72 1.52
N ASN A 158 16.76 -28.82 1.91
CA ASN A 158 17.39 -28.97 3.23
C ASN A 158 18.83 -28.39 3.31
N GLN A 159 19.38 -27.88 2.20
CA GLN A 159 20.79 -27.46 2.12
C GLN A 159 21.03 -25.96 2.42
N LYS A 160 20.19 -25.34 3.26
CA LYS A 160 20.17 -23.88 3.49
C LYS A 160 19.98 -23.06 2.21
N SER A 161 19.11 -23.55 1.32
CA SER A 161 18.81 -22.86 0.06
C SER A 161 17.97 -21.59 0.24
N PHE A 162 17.44 -21.36 1.45
CA PHE A 162 16.60 -20.21 1.78
C PHE A 162 17.22 -19.43 2.94
N SER A 163 17.03 -18.11 2.91
CA SER A 163 17.28 -17.29 4.10
C SER A 163 16.22 -17.56 5.17
N ASP A 164 16.53 -17.20 6.42
CA ASP A 164 15.56 -17.33 7.53
C ASP A 164 14.32 -16.45 7.30
N ASP A 165 14.48 -15.29 6.65
CA ASP A 165 13.42 -14.38 6.24
C ASP A 165 12.47 -15.03 5.23
N GLU A 166 13.02 -15.68 4.21
CA GLU A 166 12.24 -16.38 3.17
C GLU A 166 11.44 -17.53 3.78
N LEU A 167 12.04 -18.27 4.72
CA LEU A 167 11.36 -19.34 5.44
C LEU A 167 10.30 -18.83 6.42
N ASP A 168 10.58 -17.79 7.20
CA ASP A 168 9.58 -17.19 8.10
C ASP A 168 8.40 -16.67 7.29
N HIS A 169 8.68 -15.98 6.18
CA HIS A 169 7.67 -15.50 5.26
C HIS A 169 6.84 -16.64 4.63
N PHE A 170 7.49 -17.72 4.20
CA PHE A 170 6.82 -18.91 3.68
C PHE A 170 5.94 -19.58 4.74
N TYR A 171 6.44 -19.80 5.96
CA TYR A 171 5.66 -20.44 7.02
C TYR A 171 4.51 -19.57 7.52
N LEU A 172 4.69 -18.26 7.56
CA LEU A 172 3.65 -17.31 7.95
C LEU A 172 2.55 -17.19 6.88
N ASN A 173 2.93 -16.97 5.62
CA ASN A 173 2.03 -16.54 4.55
C ASN A 173 1.75 -17.59 3.48
N GLY A 174 2.43 -18.74 3.53
CA GLY A 174 2.30 -19.83 2.57
C GLY A 174 0.94 -20.52 2.65
N LEU A 175 0.36 -20.73 1.48
CA LEU A 175 -0.84 -21.53 1.24
C LEU A 175 -0.45 -22.78 0.47
N ILE A 176 -0.74 -23.95 1.03
CA ILE A 176 -0.46 -25.23 0.38
C ILE A 176 -1.62 -25.52 -0.56
N LEU A 177 -1.42 -25.30 -1.86
CA LEU A 177 -2.46 -25.49 -2.87
C LEU A 177 -2.63 -26.98 -3.22
N ALA A 178 -1.52 -27.71 -3.26
CA ALA A 178 -1.49 -29.13 -3.59
C ALA A 178 -0.15 -29.76 -3.17
N GLY A 179 -0.13 -31.09 -2.97
CA GLY A 179 1.09 -31.82 -2.65
C GLY A 179 1.38 -31.93 -1.16
N ALA A 180 2.65 -32.19 -0.88
CA ALA A 180 3.15 -32.51 0.45
C ALA A 180 3.12 -31.32 1.41
N VAL A 181 2.91 -31.61 2.70
CA VAL A 181 2.90 -30.60 3.75
C VAL A 181 4.34 -30.33 4.25
N PRO A 182 4.74 -29.07 4.51
CA PRO A 182 6.03 -28.80 5.12
C PRO A 182 6.20 -29.50 6.47
N LEU A 183 7.31 -30.23 6.65
CA LEU A 183 7.63 -31.00 7.85
C LEU A 183 7.65 -30.13 9.12
N TRP A 184 7.99 -28.85 8.97
CA TRP A 184 8.04 -27.87 10.05
C TRP A 184 6.76 -27.78 10.90
N TRP A 185 5.59 -28.05 10.31
CA TRP A 185 4.30 -28.06 11.04
C TRP A 185 4.12 -29.24 11.99
N LEU A 186 4.85 -30.34 11.80
CA LEU A 186 4.78 -31.54 12.64
C LEU A 186 5.70 -31.48 13.86
N ILE A 187 6.66 -30.55 13.84
CA ILE A 187 7.65 -30.38 14.91
C ILE A 187 7.06 -29.45 15.96
N PRO A 188 7.02 -29.82 17.25
CA PRO A 188 6.50 -28.92 18.28
C PRO A 188 7.27 -27.59 18.37
N PRO A 189 6.63 -26.48 18.77
CA PRO A 189 7.27 -25.16 18.83
C PRO A 189 8.47 -25.08 19.80
N ASP A 190 8.44 -25.83 20.91
CA ASP A 190 9.50 -25.80 21.93
C ASP A 190 10.62 -26.83 21.71
N SER A 191 10.65 -27.49 20.56
CA SER A 191 11.61 -28.57 20.27
C SER A 191 12.74 -28.09 19.36
N ASP A 192 13.96 -28.59 19.59
CA ASP A 192 15.05 -28.43 18.64
C ASP A 192 14.70 -29.09 17.31
N TYR A 193 14.74 -28.31 16.23
CA TYR A 193 14.27 -28.74 14.90
C TYR A 193 15.00 -29.99 14.42
N GLN A 194 16.33 -29.98 14.45
CA GLN A 194 17.17 -31.05 13.92
C GLN A 194 16.96 -32.36 14.70
N THR A 195 16.92 -32.27 16.03
CA THR A 195 16.67 -33.42 16.90
C THR A 195 15.26 -33.99 16.70
N ALA A 196 14.25 -33.14 16.54
CA ALA A 196 12.87 -33.55 16.28
C ALA A 196 12.73 -34.24 14.91
N VAL A 197 13.34 -33.69 13.85
CA VAL A 197 13.35 -34.29 12.51
C VAL A 197 13.95 -35.69 12.53
N GLN A 198 15.13 -35.85 13.17
CA GLN A 198 15.77 -37.16 13.27
C GLN A 198 14.91 -38.18 14.04
N THR A 199 14.17 -37.73 15.05
CA THR A 199 13.27 -38.58 15.83
C THR A 199 12.09 -39.03 14.99
N LEU A 200 11.47 -38.13 14.22
CA LEU A 200 10.37 -38.42 13.31
C LEU A 200 10.76 -39.40 12.19
N LEU A 201 11.96 -39.21 11.61
CA LEU A 201 12.51 -40.11 10.60
C LEU A 201 12.71 -41.54 11.15
N LYS A 202 13.24 -41.66 12.38
CA LYS A 202 13.48 -42.96 13.04
C LYS A 202 12.18 -43.71 13.37
N GLN A 203 11.11 -42.99 13.71
CA GLN A 203 9.84 -43.58 14.11
C GLN A 203 9.00 -44.11 12.93
N ARG A 204 9.44 -43.94 11.68
CA ARG A 204 8.69 -44.31 10.44
C ARG A 204 7.26 -43.72 10.38
N MET A 205 6.96 -42.71 11.19
CA MET A 205 5.65 -42.04 11.24
C MET A 205 5.36 -41.25 9.95
N LEU A 206 6.41 -40.90 9.19
CA LEU A 206 6.33 -40.21 7.90
C LEU A 206 5.68 -41.05 6.78
N ASN A 207 5.50 -42.37 6.98
CA ASN A 207 4.93 -43.25 5.96
C ASN A 207 3.43 -43.02 5.70
N LYS A 208 2.73 -42.20 6.51
CA LYS A 208 1.29 -41.93 6.37
C LYS A 208 0.94 -40.60 5.71
N ALA A 209 1.86 -39.63 5.67
CA ALA A 209 1.61 -38.30 5.13
C ALA A 209 2.75 -37.89 4.19
N SER A 210 2.41 -37.40 3.00
CA SER A 210 3.39 -36.77 2.11
C SER A 210 3.89 -35.47 2.75
N VAL A 211 5.17 -35.44 3.11
CA VAL A 211 5.80 -34.29 3.76
C VAL A 211 7.13 -33.95 3.11
N ILE A 212 7.47 -32.65 3.10
CA ILE A 212 8.71 -32.11 2.54
C ILE A 212 9.42 -31.27 3.59
N ASP A 213 10.74 -31.43 3.72
CA ASP A 213 11.57 -30.67 4.65
C ASP A 213 12.15 -29.43 3.96
N PHE A 214 11.62 -28.26 4.31
CA PHE A 214 12.14 -26.95 3.89
C PHE A 214 13.20 -26.38 4.84
N GLY A 215 13.45 -27.05 5.97
CA GLY A 215 14.36 -26.60 7.02
C GLY A 215 13.67 -25.83 8.17
N GLY A 216 14.37 -25.72 9.29
CA GLY A 216 13.93 -24.93 10.44
C GLY A 216 14.38 -23.48 10.31
N LEU A 217 13.67 -22.57 10.99
CA LEU A 217 14.11 -21.19 11.16
C LEU A 217 15.41 -21.19 11.98
N ALA A 218 16.50 -20.69 11.41
CA ALA A 218 17.75 -20.50 12.11
C ALA A 218 17.79 -19.11 12.78
N SER A 219 18.99 -18.68 13.19
CA SER A 219 19.21 -17.44 13.94
C SER A 219 18.91 -16.22 13.08
N THR A 220 18.02 -15.33 13.53
CA THR A 220 17.58 -14.08 12.86
C THR A 220 18.67 -13.01 12.68
N THR A 221 19.94 -13.40 12.74
CA THR A 221 21.13 -12.53 12.72
C THR A 221 21.56 -12.16 11.29
N SER A 222 20.96 -12.73 10.25
CA SER A 222 21.22 -12.36 8.85
C SER A 222 20.16 -11.44 8.23
N MET A 223 19.15 -11.03 9.01
CA MET A 223 17.98 -10.30 8.48
C MET A 223 18.21 -8.78 8.34
N ALA A 224 19.40 -8.26 8.69
CA ALA A 224 19.62 -6.82 8.79
C ALA A 224 19.38 -6.08 7.46
N GLN A 225 19.86 -6.62 6.33
CA GLN A 225 19.67 -6.00 5.01
C GLN A 225 18.19 -5.99 4.61
N SER A 226 17.51 -7.13 4.75
CA SER A 226 16.09 -7.30 4.45
C SER A 226 15.20 -6.32 5.23
N LEU A 227 15.48 -6.11 6.53
CA LEU A 227 14.79 -5.10 7.33
C LEU A 227 14.99 -3.67 6.81
N VAL A 228 16.19 -3.35 6.31
CA VAL A 228 16.48 -2.04 5.72
C VAL A 228 15.70 -1.86 4.43
N ASP A 229 15.75 -2.84 3.53
CA ASP A 229 15.07 -2.82 2.23
C ASP A 229 13.53 -2.70 2.41
N ASP A 230 12.96 -3.50 3.32
CA ASP A 230 11.54 -3.43 3.70
C ASP A 230 11.17 -2.05 4.26
N GLY A 231 12.04 -1.47 5.09
CA GLY A 231 11.84 -0.14 5.67
C GLY A 231 11.79 0.97 4.64
N VAL A 232 12.70 0.93 3.67
CA VAL A 232 12.73 1.85 2.53
C VAL A 232 11.45 1.73 1.71
N GLU A 233 11.01 0.51 1.37
CA GLU A 233 9.77 0.31 0.59
C GLU A 233 8.53 0.80 1.36
N LEU A 234 8.43 0.46 2.65
CA LEU A 234 7.31 0.88 3.50
C LEU A 234 7.24 2.40 3.66
N LEU A 235 8.38 3.08 3.88
CA LEU A 235 8.42 4.54 4.03
C LEU A 235 8.11 5.25 2.70
N ASP A 236 8.59 4.75 1.57
CA ASP A 236 8.26 5.35 0.27
C ASP A 236 6.74 5.32 0.01
N GLY A 237 6.10 4.19 0.35
CA GLY A 237 4.65 4.02 0.24
C GLY A 237 3.83 4.83 1.25
N SER A 238 4.38 5.12 2.43
CA SER A 238 3.63 5.70 3.56
C SER A 238 3.24 7.17 3.34
N VAL A 239 4.12 7.96 2.73
CA VAL A 239 3.93 9.41 2.51
C VAL A 239 2.61 9.71 1.80
N ASP A 240 2.26 8.91 0.79
CA ASP A 240 1.02 9.11 0.04
C ASP A 240 -0.22 8.54 0.75
N HIS A 241 -0.08 7.61 1.69
CA HIS A 241 -1.20 6.80 2.20
C HIS A 241 -1.52 7.01 3.69
N GLY A 242 -0.68 7.75 4.41
CA GLY A 242 -0.88 8.14 5.81
C GLY A 242 -1.11 6.95 6.72
N LEU A 243 -2.23 6.96 7.45
CA LEU A 243 -2.53 5.98 8.51
C LEU A 243 -2.46 4.51 8.07
N MET A 244 -2.60 4.21 6.77
CA MET A 244 -2.60 2.84 6.26
C MET A 244 -1.28 2.08 6.47
N TYR A 245 -0.16 2.80 6.59
CA TYR A 245 1.18 2.21 6.69
C TYR A 245 1.72 2.19 8.14
N LEU A 246 0.98 2.71 9.12
CA LEU A 246 1.50 2.82 10.49
C LEU A 246 1.67 1.46 11.17
N LEU A 247 0.79 0.48 10.95
CA LEU A 247 1.00 -0.86 11.51
C LEU A 247 2.30 -1.51 11.03
N PRO A 248 2.54 -1.68 9.71
CA PRO A 248 3.78 -2.30 9.26
C PRO A 248 5.03 -1.48 9.63
N LEU A 249 4.97 -0.15 9.59
CA LEU A 249 6.11 0.69 9.96
C LEU A 249 6.43 0.64 11.46
N LEU A 250 5.43 0.66 12.34
CA LEU A 250 5.66 0.54 13.78
C LEU A 250 6.15 -0.87 14.15
N TYR A 251 5.65 -1.90 13.47
CA TYR A 251 6.16 -3.26 13.63
C TYR A 251 7.61 -3.36 13.18
N LEU A 252 7.97 -2.73 12.05
CA LEU A 252 9.37 -2.64 11.62
C LEU A 252 10.22 -1.91 12.67
N GLN A 253 9.79 -0.75 13.17
CA GLN A 253 10.53 -0.02 14.21
C GLN A 253 10.78 -0.91 15.44
N TYR A 254 9.79 -1.71 15.84
CA TYR A 254 9.95 -2.72 16.89
C TYR A 254 10.98 -3.80 16.51
N GLN A 255 10.95 -4.33 15.28
CA GLN A 255 11.96 -5.30 14.81
C GLN A 255 13.38 -4.72 14.86
N LEU A 256 13.58 -3.47 14.40
CA LEU A 256 14.88 -2.80 14.46
C LEU A 256 15.43 -2.71 15.90
N GLN A 257 14.56 -2.54 16.90
CA GLN A 257 14.93 -2.48 18.31
C GLN A 257 15.24 -3.85 18.93
N GLN A 258 14.59 -4.91 18.46
CA GLN A 258 14.78 -6.27 18.98
C GLN A 258 15.95 -7.01 18.30
N TYR A 259 16.44 -6.50 17.18
CA TYR A 259 17.57 -7.09 16.46
C TYR A 259 18.81 -7.22 17.36
N PRO A 260 19.53 -8.36 17.35
CA PRO A 260 19.43 -9.48 16.40
C PRO A 260 18.45 -10.61 16.80
N SER A 261 17.73 -10.47 17.91
CA SER A 261 16.82 -11.49 18.43
C SER A 261 15.38 -11.18 18.02
N LEU A 262 15.04 -11.40 16.76
CA LEU A 262 13.74 -11.04 16.22
C LEU A 262 12.67 -12.08 16.58
N PRO A 263 11.45 -11.65 16.92
CA PRO A 263 10.34 -12.58 17.05
C PRO A 263 9.83 -12.99 15.67
N CYS A 264 9.99 -14.27 15.32
CA CYS A 264 9.44 -14.87 14.10
C CYS A 264 7.91 -15.03 14.24
N LEU A 265 7.13 -14.35 13.41
CA LEU A 265 5.66 -14.43 13.47
C LEU A 265 5.14 -15.81 13.06
N SER A 266 5.89 -16.56 12.25
CA SER A 266 5.53 -17.94 11.94
C SER A 266 5.50 -18.80 13.22
N ASN A 267 6.40 -18.57 14.19
CA ASN A 267 6.38 -19.27 15.47
C ASN A 267 5.12 -18.96 16.27
N ASP A 268 4.65 -17.70 16.31
CA ASP A 268 3.36 -17.35 16.94
C ASP A 268 2.20 -18.08 16.26
N LEU A 269 2.18 -18.10 14.93
CA LEU A 269 1.18 -18.81 14.16
C LEU A 269 1.20 -20.31 14.50
N LYS A 270 2.38 -20.93 14.49
CA LYS A 270 2.56 -22.34 14.85
C LYS A 270 2.08 -22.62 16.26
N GLN A 271 2.44 -21.78 17.23
CA GLN A 271 1.97 -21.91 18.60
C GLN A 271 0.44 -21.83 18.68
N ALA A 272 -0.20 -20.90 17.97
CA ALA A 272 -1.65 -20.77 17.92
C ALA A 272 -2.32 -22.03 17.33
N ILE A 273 -1.74 -22.63 16.29
CA ILE A 273 -2.22 -23.88 15.70
C ILE A 273 -2.12 -25.04 16.71
N TYR A 274 -1.00 -25.16 17.43
CA TYR A 274 -0.82 -26.17 18.48
C TYR A 274 -1.77 -25.97 19.67
N GLN A 275 -2.24 -24.74 19.89
CA GLN A 275 -3.26 -24.39 20.89
C GLN A 275 -4.69 -24.58 20.37
N GLY A 276 -4.87 -24.98 19.12
CA GLY A 276 -6.18 -25.32 18.55
C GLY A 276 -6.93 -24.15 17.91
N GLU A 277 -6.27 -23.03 17.58
CA GLU A 277 -6.89 -21.89 16.89
C GLU A 277 -7.39 -22.28 15.49
N ARG A 278 -8.66 -22.01 15.19
CA ARG A 278 -9.35 -22.42 13.94
C ARG A 278 -9.68 -21.28 13.01
N ASP A 279 -9.68 -20.04 13.49
CA ASP A 279 -10.03 -18.88 12.68
C ASP A 279 -8.80 -18.37 11.92
N PRO A 280 -8.81 -18.38 10.57
CA PRO A 280 -7.74 -17.81 9.76
C PRO A 280 -7.37 -16.36 10.11
N LEU A 281 -8.33 -15.55 10.56
CA LEU A 281 -8.03 -14.17 10.93
C LEU A 281 -7.27 -14.05 12.25
N GLN A 282 -7.41 -15.00 13.17
CA GLN A 282 -6.68 -14.99 14.45
C GLN A 282 -5.17 -15.20 14.30
N VAL A 283 -4.77 -15.75 13.16
CA VAL A 283 -3.38 -16.02 12.78
C VAL A 283 -2.94 -15.24 11.53
N ASP A 284 -3.72 -14.23 11.13
CA ASP A 284 -3.36 -13.35 10.02
C ASP A 284 -2.09 -12.56 10.33
N CYS A 285 -1.20 -12.39 9.35
CA CYS A 285 0.08 -11.72 9.54
C CYS A 285 -0.08 -10.30 10.10
N LYS A 286 -1.09 -9.51 9.67
CA LYS A 286 -1.32 -8.16 10.19
C LYS A 286 -1.84 -8.17 11.62
N LEU A 287 -2.62 -9.18 11.99
CA LEU A 287 -3.07 -9.34 13.37
C LEU A 287 -1.91 -9.74 14.28
N LEU A 288 -1.05 -10.67 13.83
CA LEU A 288 0.12 -11.10 14.60
C LEU A 288 1.11 -9.95 14.80
N GLN A 289 1.35 -9.12 13.78
CA GLN A 289 2.09 -7.86 13.90
C GLN A 289 1.51 -6.95 14.99
N LEU A 290 0.18 -6.76 14.99
CA LEU A 290 -0.48 -5.92 15.99
C LEU A 290 -0.39 -6.52 17.39
N LYS A 291 -0.59 -7.85 17.55
CA LYS A 291 -0.48 -8.55 18.83
C LYS A 291 0.93 -8.46 19.41
N GLN A 292 1.96 -8.50 18.56
CA GLN A 292 3.35 -8.28 19.00
C GLN A 292 3.55 -6.86 19.53
N LEU A 293 3.05 -5.85 18.81
CA LEU A 293 3.08 -4.47 19.30
C LEU A 293 2.29 -4.29 20.61
N GLU A 294 1.13 -4.94 20.77
CA GLU A 294 0.35 -4.91 22.02
C GLU A 294 1.08 -5.54 23.22
N ARG A 295 2.01 -6.47 22.98
CA ARG A 295 2.85 -7.10 24.01
C ARG A 295 4.13 -6.31 24.30
N SER A 296 4.48 -5.34 23.47
CA SER A 296 5.69 -4.53 23.57
C SER A 296 5.47 -3.26 24.42
N ASP A 297 6.56 -2.61 24.82
CA ASP A 297 6.55 -1.35 25.59
C ASP A 297 6.28 -0.10 24.73
N ILE A 298 5.56 -0.25 23.62
CA ILE A 298 5.23 0.86 22.73
C ILE A 298 4.22 1.82 23.39
N SER A 299 4.35 3.12 23.12
CA SER A 299 3.43 4.12 23.67
C SER A 299 1.99 3.85 23.23
N LEU A 300 1.01 4.14 24.10
CA LEU A 300 -0.41 3.95 23.80
C LEU A 300 -0.85 4.75 22.57
N GLU A 301 -0.24 5.90 22.32
CA GLU A 301 -0.47 6.71 21.13
C GLU A 301 -0.07 5.97 19.85
N LYS A 302 1.17 5.48 19.76
CA LYS A 302 1.66 4.67 18.64
C LYS A 302 0.84 3.38 18.48
N LEU A 303 0.48 2.73 19.58
CA LEU A 303 -0.39 1.55 19.54
C LEU A 303 -1.77 1.87 18.95
N ASN A 304 -2.37 3.01 19.31
CA ASN A 304 -3.64 3.43 18.75
C ASN A 304 -3.52 3.73 17.25
N PHE A 305 -2.38 4.24 16.77
CA PHE A 305 -2.12 4.38 15.35
C PHE A 305 -2.01 3.02 14.63
N ALA A 306 -1.32 2.04 15.22
CA ALA A 306 -1.27 0.67 14.69
C ALA A 306 -2.68 0.04 14.61
N ARG A 307 -3.52 0.24 15.64
CA ARG A 307 -4.92 -0.21 15.65
C ARG A 307 -5.76 0.48 14.57
N GLN A 308 -5.60 1.80 14.38
CA GLN A 308 -6.26 2.56 13.30
C GLN A 308 -5.83 2.04 11.92
N SER A 309 -4.53 1.79 11.73
CA SER A 309 -3.98 1.20 10.51
C SER A 309 -4.61 -0.17 10.23
N PHE A 310 -4.65 -1.06 11.23
CA PHE A 310 -5.28 -2.39 11.11
C PHE A 310 -6.76 -2.29 10.70
N TYR A 311 -7.52 -1.41 11.37
CA TYR A 311 -8.93 -1.18 11.06
C TYR A 311 -9.15 -0.69 9.62
N ILE A 312 -8.34 0.28 9.17
CA ILE A 312 -8.41 0.78 7.79
C ILE A 312 -8.08 -0.33 6.79
N LEU A 313 -7.06 -1.15 7.07
CA LEU A 313 -6.68 -2.28 6.22
C LEU A 313 -7.81 -3.32 6.12
N ALA A 314 -8.60 -3.54 7.16
CA ALA A 314 -9.76 -4.43 7.11
C ALA A 314 -10.84 -3.99 6.11
N LYS A 315 -10.94 -2.68 5.82
CA LYS A 315 -11.95 -2.08 4.94
C LYS A 315 -13.40 -2.38 5.37
N GLU A 316 -13.62 -2.71 6.64
CA GLU A 316 -14.94 -2.91 7.23
C GLU A 316 -15.43 -1.61 7.86
N ARG A 317 -16.52 -1.04 7.32
CA ARG A 317 -17.08 0.22 7.83
C ARG A 317 -18.06 -0.04 8.97
N LEU A 318 -17.57 -0.12 10.20
CA LEU A 318 -18.38 -0.46 11.37
C LEU A 318 -19.30 0.68 11.83
N SER A 319 -19.01 1.94 11.48
CA SER A 319 -19.87 3.09 11.77
C SER A 319 -21.19 3.06 10.96
N GLN A 320 -21.25 2.23 9.90
CA GLN A 320 -22.40 2.11 9.01
C GLN A 320 -23.17 0.84 9.34
N LYS A 321 -24.50 0.93 9.47
CA LYS A 321 -25.36 -0.26 9.59
C LYS A 321 -25.50 -0.91 8.21
N VAL A 322 -25.06 -2.17 8.10
CA VAL A 322 -25.13 -2.96 6.86
C VAL A 322 -25.89 -4.25 7.16
N SER A 323 -27.02 -4.47 6.47
CA SER A 323 -27.84 -5.67 6.66
C SER A 323 -27.14 -6.93 6.10
N ASN A 324 -26.62 -6.84 4.87
CA ASN A 324 -25.95 -7.94 4.17
C ASN A 324 -24.50 -7.56 3.85
N PRO A 325 -23.55 -7.73 4.78
CA PRO A 325 -22.14 -7.45 4.53
C PRO A 325 -21.58 -8.41 3.48
N LYS A 326 -20.72 -7.92 2.58
CA LYS A 326 -20.08 -8.74 1.54
C LYS A 326 -19.28 -9.90 2.14
N PHE A 327 -18.64 -9.68 3.28
CA PHE A 327 -17.85 -10.66 4.02
C PHE A 327 -18.31 -10.70 5.49
N PRO A 328 -19.39 -11.46 5.81
CA PRO A 328 -19.95 -11.50 7.16
C PRO A 328 -18.96 -11.95 8.22
N TRP A 329 -18.14 -12.96 7.90
CA TRP A 329 -17.09 -13.49 8.78
C TRP A 329 -16.08 -12.42 9.18
N ARG A 330 -15.60 -11.62 8.22
CA ARG A 330 -14.63 -10.55 8.46
C ARG A 330 -15.23 -9.44 9.29
N ARG A 331 -16.45 -9.01 8.95
CA ARG A 331 -17.14 -7.97 9.71
C ARG A 331 -17.38 -8.40 11.16
N ALA A 332 -17.82 -9.65 11.40
CA ALA A 332 -18.01 -10.20 12.73
C ALA A 332 -16.69 -10.21 13.51
N PHE A 333 -15.61 -10.69 12.90
CA PHE A 333 -14.27 -10.70 13.49
C PHE A 333 -13.82 -9.28 13.90
N ILE A 334 -13.86 -8.32 12.98
CA ILE A 334 -13.40 -6.94 13.25
C ILE A 334 -14.27 -6.27 14.31
N THR A 335 -15.59 -6.55 14.33
CA THR A 335 -16.50 -6.02 15.37
C THR A 335 -16.12 -6.56 16.75
N GLY A 336 -15.87 -7.87 16.88
CA GLY A 336 -15.45 -8.47 18.14
C GLY A 336 -14.04 -8.07 18.56
N PHE A 337 -13.12 -7.88 17.60
CA PHE A 337 -11.74 -7.54 17.92
C PHE A 337 -11.59 -6.07 18.35
N THR A 338 -12.33 -5.15 17.72
CA THR A 338 -12.26 -3.72 18.05
C THR A 338 -12.99 -3.37 19.36
N SER A 339 -13.83 -4.24 19.92
CA SER A 339 -14.58 -3.95 21.15
C SER A 339 -13.67 -3.78 22.37
N SER A 340 -12.47 -4.36 22.36
CA SER A 340 -11.48 -4.22 23.45
C SER A 340 -10.73 -2.88 23.44
N TRP A 341 -10.82 -2.10 22.36
CA TRP A 341 -10.02 -0.88 22.18
C TRP A 341 -10.64 0.37 22.82
N SER A 342 -11.85 0.27 23.35
CA SER A 342 -12.56 1.40 24.01
C SER A 342 -12.68 2.65 23.13
N TRP A 343 -12.73 2.49 21.81
CA TRP A 343 -12.86 3.61 20.88
C TRP A 343 -14.25 4.24 20.95
N GLN A 344 -14.28 5.56 20.92
CA GLN A 344 -15.50 6.33 20.74
C GLN A 344 -16.05 6.15 19.31
N THR A 345 -17.37 6.28 19.15
CA THR A 345 -18.06 6.16 17.85
C THR A 345 -17.56 7.17 16.81
N GLU A 346 -17.04 8.32 17.25
CA GLU A 346 -16.45 9.35 16.40
C GLU A 346 -15.21 8.85 15.65
N ILE A 347 -14.38 8.00 16.27
CA ILE A 347 -13.18 7.44 15.64
C ILE A 347 -13.60 6.57 14.44
N PHE A 348 -14.54 5.64 14.66
CA PHE A 348 -15.08 4.81 13.57
C PHE A 348 -15.69 5.67 12.46
N GLY A 349 -16.46 6.69 12.81
CA GLY A 349 -17.05 7.63 11.84
C GLY A 349 -16.01 8.36 11.00
N ARG A 350 -14.92 8.84 11.62
CA ARG A 350 -13.79 9.50 10.96
C ARG A 350 -13.08 8.55 10.00
N LEU A 351 -12.72 7.35 10.47
CA LEU A 351 -12.00 6.34 9.68
C LEU A 351 -12.83 5.82 8.49
N ASP A 352 -14.14 5.58 8.69
CA ASP A 352 -15.02 5.06 7.65
C ASP A 352 -15.30 6.08 6.53
N ARG A 353 -15.26 7.36 6.89
CA ARG A 353 -15.46 8.49 5.97
C ARG A 353 -14.20 8.92 5.22
N ARG A 354 -13.04 8.27 5.40
CA ARG A 354 -11.78 8.62 4.71
C ARG A 354 -11.92 8.79 3.18
N LYS A 355 -12.77 8.00 2.51
CA LYS A 355 -13.01 8.14 1.06
C LYS A 355 -13.65 9.47 0.65
N ASN A 356 -14.33 10.15 1.57
CA ASN A 356 -15.02 11.42 1.37
C ASN A 356 -14.54 12.46 2.41
N ALA A 357 -13.31 12.32 2.90
CA ALA A 357 -12.79 13.18 3.95
C ALA A 357 -12.67 14.64 3.47
N PRO A 358 -13.09 15.62 4.29
CA PRO A 358 -12.82 17.03 4.03
C PRO A 358 -11.32 17.32 4.24
N TYR A 359 -10.86 18.45 3.69
CA TYR A 359 -9.45 18.84 3.75
C TYR A 359 -8.89 18.89 5.18
N GLN A 360 -9.64 19.43 6.15
CA GLN A 360 -9.19 19.50 7.55
C GLN A 360 -8.89 18.12 8.15
N GLN A 361 -9.70 17.11 7.81
CA GLN A 361 -9.45 15.74 8.27
C GLN A 361 -8.19 15.17 7.64
N CYS A 362 -7.97 15.43 6.35
CA CYS A 362 -6.77 15.01 5.63
C CYS A 362 -5.50 15.68 6.17
N LEU A 363 -5.57 16.99 6.41
CA LEU A 363 -4.48 17.76 7.01
C LEU A 363 -4.15 17.25 8.42
N ALA A 364 -5.17 17.03 9.25
CA ALA A 364 -4.98 16.47 10.59
C ALA A 364 -4.34 15.07 10.55
N GLU A 365 -4.75 14.22 9.59
CA GLU A 365 -4.12 12.93 9.38
C GLU A 365 -2.63 13.09 9.03
N HIS A 366 -2.31 13.94 8.05
CA HIS A 366 -0.92 14.21 7.64
C HIS A 366 -0.05 14.70 8.80
N GLN A 367 -0.54 15.68 9.56
CA GLN A 367 0.15 16.26 10.72
C GLN A 367 0.39 15.24 11.84
N GLN A 368 -0.51 14.25 11.99
CA GLN A 368 -0.36 13.17 12.95
C GLN A 368 0.61 12.08 12.49
N THR A 369 0.58 11.71 11.20
CA THR A 369 1.37 10.58 10.70
C THR A 369 2.81 10.95 10.36
N ASN A 370 3.04 12.16 9.85
CA ASN A 370 4.36 12.53 9.35
C ASN A 370 5.48 12.52 10.43
N PRO A 371 5.26 13.04 11.66
CA PRO A 371 6.27 12.94 12.72
C PRO A 371 6.66 11.50 13.05
N ILE A 372 5.70 10.56 12.97
CA ILE A 372 5.96 9.13 13.19
C ILE A 372 6.80 8.57 12.04
N PHE A 373 6.52 8.94 10.79
CA PHE A 373 7.35 8.53 9.65
C PHE A 373 8.78 9.04 9.75
N GLN A 374 8.98 10.27 10.22
CA GLN A 374 10.31 10.83 10.48
C GLN A 374 11.06 10.06 11.57
N ASP A 375 10.42 9.81 12.72
CA ASP A 375 11.00 9.00 13.82
C ASP A 375 11.42 7.58 13.37
N ILE A 376 10.60 6.95 12.53
CA ILE A 376 10.91 5.62 11.98
C ILE A 376 12.05 5.70 10.95
N SER A 377 12.08 6.74 10.12
CA SER A 377 13.19 6.99 9.17
C SER A 377 14.52 7.21 9.90
N GLU A 378 14.50 7.94 11.02
CA GLU A 378 15.68 8.14 11.88
C GLU A 378 16.13 6.82 12.50
N SER A 379 15.18 6.01 12.99
CA SER A 379 15.45 4.68 13.54
C SER A 379 16.09 3.75 12.51
N LEU A 380 15.58 3.75 11.27
CA LEU A 380 16.10 2.97 10.14
C LEU A 380 17.53 3.40 9.78
N THR A 381 17.76 4.71 9.71
CA THR A 381 19.09 5.28 9.40
C THR A 381 20.11 4.96 10.50
N ALA A 382 19.71 5.05 11.77
CA ALA A 382 20.55 4.67 12.90
C ALA A 382 20.91 3.19 12.86
N PHE A 383 19.92 2.33 12.57
CA PHE A 383 20.12 0.89 12.44
C PHE A 383 21.06 0.54 11.27
N SER A 384 20.86 1.15 10.08
CA SER A 384 21.72 0.92 8.92
C SER A 384 23.19 1.26 9.23
N LYS A 385 23.44 2.37 9.92
CA LYS A 385 24.79 2.76 10.37
C LYS A 385 25.36 1.75 11.38
N GLN A 386 24.56 1.28 12.33
CA GLN A 386 24.98 0.30 13.33
C GLN A 386 25.36 -1.04 12.70
N GLN A 387 24.61 -1.48 11.68
CA GLN A 387 24.86 -2.74 10.96
C GLN A 387 25.85 -2.59 9.79
N GLN A 388 26.40 -1.40 9.57
CA GLN A 388 27.31 -1.09 8.44
C GLN A 388 26.70 -1.40 7.07
N ILE A 389 25.38 -1.27 6.95
CA ILE A 389 24.65 -1.41 5.69
C ILE A 389 24.77 -0.08 4.94
N THR A 390 25.24 -0.17 3.69
CA THR A 390 25.30 1.01 2.81
C THR A 390 23.93 1.18 2.18
N LEU A 391 23.30 2.30 2.50
CA LEU A 391 22.08 2.73 1.84
C LEU A 391 22.43 3.24 0.44
N ASP A 392 21.65 2.83 -0.55
CA ASP A 392 21.80 3.36 -1.91
C ASP A 392 21.40 4.85 -1.95
N ASP A 393 21.86 5.59 -2.96
CA ASP A 393 21.43 6.98 -3.17
C ASP A 393 19.90 7.11 -3.21
N HIS A 394 19.21 6.05 -3.67
CA HIS A 394 17.75 5.93 -3.69
C HIS A 394 17.09 6.01 -2.30
N ASP A 395 17.76 5.51 -1.27
CA ASP A 395 17.20 5.41 0.08
C ASP A 395 17.32 6.76 0.80
N GLN A 396 18.36 7.53 0.49
CA GLN A 396 18.55 8.90 0.98
C GLN A 396 17.46 9.86 0.47
N LEU A 397 16.84 9.56 -0.69
CA LEU A 397 15.74 10.36 -1.24
C LEU A 397 14.45 10.25 -0.42
N ILE A 398 14.28 9.22 0.41
CA ILE A 398 13.10 9.08 1.27
C ILE A 398 13.08 10.17 2.33
N GLU A 399 14.23 10.46 2.95
CA GLU A 399 14.34 11.57 3.89
C GLU A 399 14.00 12.91 3.22
N GLN A 400 14.46 13.11 1.99
CA GLN A 400 14.14 14.31 1.23
C GLN A 400 12.64 14.39 0.93
N LYS A 401 12.02 13.28 0.52
CA LYS A 401 10.57 13.19 0.28
C LYS A 401 9.76 13.52 1.54
N LEU A 402 10.17 13.00 2.71
CA LEU A 402 9.55 13.29 4.00
C LEU A 402 9.72 14.76 4.42
N LYS A 403 10.88 15.37 4.15
CA LYS A 403 11.13 16.80 4.40
C LYS A 403 10.27 17.68 3.49
N LEU A 404 10.20 17.37 2.19
CA LEU A 404 9.38 18.09 1.21
C LEU A 404 7.88 18.01 1.53
N ALA A 405 7.42 16.94 2.19
CA ALA A 405 6.02 16.80 2.59
C ALA A 405 5.59 17.75 3.73
N VAL A 406 6.54 18.40 4.40
CA VAL A 406 6.29 19.38 5.49
C VAL A 406 7.05 20.69 5.22
N ASP A 407 7.41 20.96 3.98
CA ASP A 407 8.07 22.23 3.68
C ASP A 407 7.08 23.39 3.89
N ASP A 408 7.39 24.24 4.87
CA ASP A 408 6.61 25.42 5.26
C ASP A 408 7.28 26.73 4.79
N ASN A 409 8.19 26.67 3.82
CA ASN A 409 8.80 27.87 3.24
C ASN A 409 7.72 28.85 2.72
N PRO A 410 7.80 30.15 3.03
CA PRO A 410 6.72 31.11 2.72
C PRO A 410 6.49 31.31 1.20
N ASN A 411 7.50 30.99 0.40
CA ASN A 411 7.47 31.10 -1.06
C ASN A 411 7.20 29.76 -1.76
N THR A 412 7.02 28.67 -1.03
CA THR A 412 6.63 27.37 -1.59
C THR A 412 5.15 27.14 -1.34
N ILE A 413 4.46 26.56 -2.32
CA ILE A 413 3.05 26.23 -2.16
C ILE A 413 2.97 24.86 -1.52
N GLN A 414 2.67 24.84 -0.22
CA GLN A 414 2.48 23.59 0.50
C GLN A 414 1.30 22.80 -0.08
N ARG A 415 1.52 21.50 -0.29
CA ARG A 415 0.53 20.58 -0.84
C ARG A 415 0.52 19.31 -0.03
N LEU A 416 -0.68 18.83 0.33
CA LEU A 416 -0.81 17.50 0.92
C LEU A 416 -0.38 16.40 -0.07
N PRO A 417 0.18 15.28 0.42
CA PRO A 417 0.46 14.12 -0.42
C PRO A 417 -0.76 13.65 -1.21
N MET A 418 -0.56 13.10 -2.40
CA MET A 418 -1.64 12.85 -3.38
C MET A 418 -2.74 11.91 -2.84
N GLY A 419 -2.37 10.88 -2.09
CA GLY A 419 -3.36 9.99 -1.48
C GLY A 419 -4.08 10.58 -0.27
N LEU A 420 -3.54 11.65 0.32
CA LEU A 420 -4.15 12.43 1.40
C LEU A 420 -4.90 13.68 0.90
N LEU A 421 -4.87 14.03 -0.38
CA LEU A 421 -5.70 15.13 -0.90
C LEU A 421 -7.20 14.86 -0.67
N ALA A 422 -7.92 15.94 -0.33
CA ALA A 422 -9.37 15.91 -0.10
C ALA A 422 -10.10 15.30 -1.30
N LYS A 423 -10.93 14.29 -1.05
CA LYS A 423 -11.66 13.58 -2.11
C LYS A 423 -13.02 14.20 -2.41
N ARG A 424 -13.50 15.06 -1.51
CA ARG A 424 -14.69 15.89 -1.70
C ARG A 424 -14.24 17.33 -1.91
N TYR A 425 -14.65 17.94 -3.00
CA TYR A 425 -14.46 19.37 -3.22
C TYR A 425 -15.39 20.17 -2.30
N GLU A 426 -14.94 21.36 -1.90
CA GLU A 426 -15.78 22.28 -1.15
C GLU A 426 -16.80 22.93 -2.10
N GLU A 427 -18.08 22.91 -1.73
CA GLU A 427 -19.14 23.53 -2.52
C GLU A 427 -19.03 25.06 -2.49
N HIS A 428 -18.65 25.60 -1.33
CA HIS A 428 -18.47 27.02 -1.10
C HIS A 428 -17.10 27.26 -0.46
N LEU A 429 -16.33 28.16 -1.05
CA LEU A 429 -15.12 28.72 -0.45
C LEU A 429 -15.27 30.23 -0.33
N TYR A 430 -14.66 30.76 0.71
CA TYR A 430 -14.68 32.18 1.01
C TYR A 430 -13.25 32.69 1.06
N LEU A 431 -12.96 33.70 0.25
CA LEU A 431 -11.70 34.43 0.24
C LEU A 431 -11.94 35.79 0.92
N TYR A 432 -11.25 36.04 2.01
CA TYR A 432 -11.37 37.25 2.81
C TYR A 432 -10.09 38.07 2.76
N ARG A 433 -10.26 39.40 2.76
CA ARG A 433 -9.28 40.37 3.19
C ARG A 433 -9.96 41.39 4.07
N PHE A 434 -9.54 41.50 5.33
CA PHE A 434 -10.23 42.29 6.36
C PHE A 434 -9.73 43.73 6.43
N GLU A 435 -8.48 43.99 6.07
CA GLU A 435 -7.85 45.30 5.98
C GLU A 435 -6.91 45.34 4.77
N ALA A 436 -6.60 46.53 4.25
CA ALA A 436 -5.78 46.67 3.04
C ALA A 436 -4.37 46.06 3.18
N ASP A 437 -3.81 46.14 4.39
CA ASP A 437 -2.48 45.62 4.74
C ASP A 437 -2.52 44.24 5.42
N SER A 438 -3.71 43.60 5.47
CA SER A 438 -3.87 42.27 6.06
C SER A 438 -3.65 41.15 5.05
N ASP A 439 -3.18 40.01 5.54
CA ASP A 439 -3.07 38.78 4.76
C ASP A 439 -4.43 38.34 4.21
N TRP A 440 -4.40 37.76 3.02
CA TRP A 440 -5.55 37.06 2.49
C TRP A 440 -5.84 35.82 3.35
N LYS A 441 -7.11 35.45 3.48
CA LYS A 441 -7.56 34.26 4.20
C LYS A 441 -8.52 33.46 3.35
N ILE A 442 -8.35 32.14 3.30
CA ILE A 442 -9.32 31.25 2.64
C ILE A 442 -9.97 30.32 3.65
N SER A 443 -11.29 30.17 3.58
CA SER A 443 -12.06 29.33 4.50
C SER A 443 -13.23 28.63 3.80
N ASN A 444 -13.61 27.46 4.32
CA ASN A 444 -14.84 26.75 3.94
C ASN A 444 -16.05 27.15 4.80
N ILE A 445 -15.83 27.96 5.84
CA ILE A 445 -16.87 28.60 6.65
C ILE A 445 -16.84 30.11 6.48
N THR A 446 -17.95 30.77 6.78
CA THR A 446 -18.00 32.23 6.80
C THR A 446 -17.21 32.77 7.98
N LEU A 447 -16.31 33.73 7.71
CA LEU A 447 -15.55 34.40 8.75
C LEU A 447 -16.17 35.77 9.05
N SER A 448 -16.35 36.09 10.32
CA SER A 448 -16.87 37.40 10.76
C SER A 448 -15.75 38.29 11.31
N LEU A 449 -14.73 37.69 11.92
CA LEU A 449 -13.65 38.40 12.60
C LEU A 449 -12.29 38.02 12.00
N PRO A 450 -11.31 38.96 11.98
CA PRO A 450 -9.96 38.68 11.50
C PRO A 450 -9.23 37.62 12.32
N THR A 451 -9.61 37.41 13.59
CA THR A 451 -8.96 36.45 14.50
C THR A 451 -9.43 35.01 14.33
N GLU A 452 -10.49 34.78 13.54
CA GLU A 452 -10.99 33.43 13.31
C GLU A 452 -10.03 32.59 12.47
N LEU A 453 -9.98 31.29 12.76
CA LEU A 453 -9.11 30.34 12.09
C LEU A 453 -9.59 30.08 10.66
N ALA A 454 -8.76 30.45 9.69
CA ALA A 454 -8.92 30.12 8.28
C ALA A 454 -8.29 28.76 7.95
N LEU A 455 -8.59 28.21 6.78
CA LEU A 455 -7.90 27.02 6.27
C LEU A 455 -6.44 27.33 5.90
N HIS A 456 -6.19 28.53 5.38
CA HIS A 456 -4.85 29.04 5.07
C HIS A 456 -4.85 30.57 5.03
N GLN A 457 -3.70 31.17 5.29
CA GLN A 457 -3.47 32.62 5.21
C GLN A 457 -2.10 32.92 4.58
N ASN A 458 -2.02 33.96 3.77
CA ASN A 458 -0.79 34.42 3.12
C ASN A 458 -0.96 35.85 2.60
N PRO A 459 0.10 36.68 2.59
CA PRO A 459 0.03 38.03 2.04
C PRO A 459 -0.27 38.08 0.54
N SER A 460 0.12 37.06 -0.23
CA SER A 460 -0.08 37.04 -1.69
C SER A 460 -1.40 36.40 -2.09
N LEU A 461 -2.22 37.12 -2.86
CA LEU A 461 -3.43 36.58 -3.46
C LEU A 461 -3.14 35.36 -4.35
N LEU A 462 -2.08 35.45 -5.16
CA LEU A 462 -1.67 34.39 -6.09
C LEU A 462 -1.33 33.11 -5.32
N HIS A 463 -0.58 33.22 -4.22
CA HIS A 463 -0.22 32.08 -3.38
C HIS A 463 -1.46 31.37 -2.84
N ILE A 464 -2.43 32.09 -2.25
CA ILE A 464 -3.63 31.46 -1.67
C ILE A 464 -4.46 30.75 -2.73
N LEU A 465 -4.67 31.38 -3.88
CA LEU A 465 -5.45 30.78 -4.96
C LEU A 465 -4.77 29.52 -5.49
N ALA A 466 -3.45 29.57 -5.69
CA ALA A 466 -2.69 28.43 -6.16
C ALA A 466 -2.65 27.30 -5.10
N TRP A 467 -2.47 27.63 -3.80
CA TRP A 467 -2.58 26.67 -2.70
C TRP A 467 -3.94 25.97 -2.65
N ALA A 468 -5.03 26.72 -2.82
CA ALA A 468 -6.38 26.16 -2.81
C ALA A 468 -6.63 25.21 -3.99
N ILE A 469 -6.05 25.50 -5.15
CA ILE A 469 -6.13 24.62 -6.33
C ILE A 469 -5.28 23.37 -6.14
N CYS A 470 -4.02 23.52 -5.69
CA CYS A 470 -3.09 22.41 -5.42
C CYS A 470 -3.65 21.41 -4.41
N ASN A 471 -4.42 21.89 -3.42
CA ASN A 471 -5.04 21.06 -2.38
C ASN A 471 -6.48 20.58 -2.74
N GLN A 472 -6.92 20.76 -3.99
CA GLN A 472 -8.24 20.35 -4.51
C GLN A 472 -9.46 20.98 -3.80
N LEU A 473 -9.23 22.08 -3.08
CA LEU A 473 -10.28 22.87 -2.45
C LEU A 473 -11.03 23.71 -3.49
N LEU A 474 -10.27 24.40 -4.35
CA LEU A 474 -10.79 25.27 -5.39
C LEU A 474 -10.75 24.55 -6.75
N THR A 475 -11.93 24.20 -7.25
CA THR A 475 -12.13 23.51 -8.53
C THR A 475 -13.04 24.32 -9.45
N SER A 476 -13.22 23.88 -10.70
CA SER A 476 -14.18 24.50 -11.63
C SER A 476 -15.63 24.46 -11.14
N THR A 477 -15.96 23.57 -10.21
CA THR A 477 -17.30 23.43 -9.61
C THR A 477 -17.46 24.17 -8.28
N THR A 478 -16.37 24.65 -7.69
CA THR A 478 -16.38 25.34 -6.39
C THR A 478 -16.91 26.76 -6.52
N ARG A 479 -17.85 27.16 -5.65
CA ARG A 479 -18.35 28.54 -5.61
C ARG A 479 -17.47 29.38 -4.70
N LEU A 480 -16.59 30.18 -5.30
CA LEU A 480 -15.75 31.13 -4.57
C LEU A 480 -16.52 32.44 -4.33
N LYS A 481 -16.62 32.84 -3.06
CA LYS A 481 -17.11 34.16 -2.63
C LYS A 481 -15.91 34.99 -2.18
N VAL A 482 -15.79 36.19 -2.73
CA VAL A 482 -14.70 37.11 -2.40
C VAL A 482 -15.26 38.25 -1.57
N VAL A 483 -14.67 38.47 -0.40
CA VAL A 483 -15.00 39.53 0.54
C VAL A 483 -13.72 40.32 0.82
N ASP A 484 -13.51 41.39 0.07
CA ASP A 484 -12.43 42.34 0.29
C ASP A 484 -13.03 43.61 0.91
N SER A 485 -12.82 43.82 2.21
CA SER A 485 -13.37 44.97 2.93
C SER A 485 -12.85 46.30 2.38
N SER A 486 -11.66 46.29 1.77
CA SER A 486 -11.03 47.46 1.16
C SER A 486 -11.53 47.73 -0.27
N ASN A 487 -12.30 46.80 -0.87
CA ASN A 487 -12.78 46.84 -2.25
C ASN A 487 -11.69 47.16 -3.29
N PHE A 488 -10.44 46.81 -3.00
CA PHE A 488 -9.30 47.13 -3.84
C PHE A 488 -9.22 46.21 -5.06
N ILE A 489 -9.63 44.94 -4.89
CA ILE A 489 -9.62 43.94 -5.97
C ILE A 489 -11.06 43.63 -6.43
N ALA A 490 -11.33 43.87 -7.71
CA ALA A 490 -12.59 43.49 -8.32
C ALA A 490 -12.75 41.95 -8.38
N ILE A 491 -13.94 41.46 -8.02
CA ILE A 491 -14.27 40.01 -8.03
C ILE A 491 -14.01 39.40 -9.42
N SER A 492 -14.33 40.12 -10.50
CA SER A 492 -14.06 39.68 -11.88
C SER A 492 -12.59 39.40 -12.15
N LYS A 493 -11.68 40.17 -11.54
CA LYS A 493 -10.23 39.96 -11.64
C LYS A 493 -9.82 38.68 -10.93
N VAL A 494 -10.30 38.46 -9.71
CA VAL A 494 -10.05 37.21 -8.97
C VAL A 494 -10.54 35.99 -9.78
N MET A 495 -11.76 36.06 -10.32
CA MET A 495 -12.30 34.97 -11.14
C MET A 495 -11.48 34.72 -12.41
N SER A 496 -10.96 35.78 -13.05
CA SER A 496 -10.05 35.63 -14.19
C SER A 496 -8.74 34.94 -13.81
N ILE A 497 -8.16 35.26 -12.65
CA ILE A 497 -6.94 34.59 -12.16
C ILE A 497 -7.23 33.12 -11.91
N VAL A 498 -8.32 32.80 -11.20
CA VAL A 498 -8.73 31.42 -10.93
C VAL A 498 -8.92 30.63 -12.22
N GLN A 499 -9.57 31.21 -13.25
CA GLN A 499 -9.73 30.56 -14.54
C GLN A 499 -8.40 30.26 -15.24
N GLN A 500 -7.41 31.14 -15.13
CA GLN A 500 -6.07 30.91 -15.71
C GLN A 500 -5.31 29.84 -14.92
N LEU A 501 -5.36 29.88 -13.59
CA LEU A 501 -4.73 28.87 -12.74
C LEU A 501 -5.36 27.49 -12.92
N LEU A 502 -6.68 27.40 -13.12
CA LEU A 502 -7.36 26.13 -13.41
C LEU A 502 -7.05 25.56 -14.80
N ARG A 503 -6.50 26.36 -15.71
CA ARG A 503 -6.03 25.91 -17.04
C ARG A 503 -4.54 25.56 -17.05
N SER A 504 -3.84 25.84 -15.96
CA SER A 504 -2.41 25.59 -15.83
C SER A 504 -2.16 24.16 -15.30
N PRO A 505 -0.90 23.68 -15.33
CA PRO A 505 -0.56 22.34 -14.85
C PRO A 505 -0.78 22.13 -13.34
N LEU A 506 -1.12 23.18 -12.58
CA LEU A 506 -1.41 23.10 -11.14
C LEU A 506 -2.55 22.12 -10.80
N VAL A 507 -3.53 21.95 -11.71
CA VAL A 507 -4.71 21.11 -11.47
C VAL A 507 -4.39 19.62 -11.52
N SER A 508 -3.38 19.23 -12.31
CA SER A 508 -2.95 17.85 -12.47
C SER A 508 -1.52 17.69 -11.97
N PRO A 509 -1.31 17.75 -10.64
CA PRO A 509 0.03 17.63 -10.08
C PRO A 509 0.66 16.28 -10.44
N ALA A 510 1.91 16.31 -10.88
CA ALA A 510 2.70 15.10 -11.06
C ALA A 510 2.87 14.37 -9.72
N LYS A 511 2.79 13.04 -9.76
CA LYS A 511 3.13 12.22 -8.60
C LYS A 511 4.63 12.33 -8.36
N VAL A 512 5.06 12.64 -7.14
CA VAL A 512 6.47 12.58 -6.76
C VAL A 512 6.89 11.11 -6.82
N THR A 513 7.73 10.78 -7.79
CA THR A 513 8.30 9.44 -7.97
C THR A 513 9.78 9.44 -7.61
N LYS A 514 10.34 8.28 -7.29
CA LYS A 514 11.77 8.13 -7.05
C LYS A 514 12.62 8.65 -8.22
N GLN A 515 12.13 8.49 -9.45
CA GLN A 515 12.81 8.97 -10.65
C GLN A 515 12.90 10.51 -10.68
N ILE A 516 11.81 11.21 -10.36
CA ILE A 516 11.79 12.69 -10.33
C ILE A 516 12.73 13.23 -9.25
N LEU A 517 12.87 12.54 -8.12
CA LEU A 517 13.76 12.96 -7.04
C LEU A 517 15.26 12.81 -7.40
N HIS A 518 15.59 11.98 -8.39
CA HIS A 518 16.95 11.80 -8.90
C HIS A 518 17.36 12.82 -9.96
N GLU A 519 16.38 13.34 -10.70
CA GLU A 519 16.63 14.32 -11.74
C GLU A 519 16.95 15.68 -11.13
N SER A 520 17.84 16.45 -11.78
CA SER A 520 18.09 17.83 -11.37
C SER A 520 16.79 18.64 -11.52
N PRO A 521 16.48 19.56 -10.59
CA PRO A 521 15.24 20.32 -10.65
C PRO A 521 15.18 21.15 -11.93
N GLU A 522 14.20 20.87 -12.79
CA GLU A 522 13.96 21.61 -14.03
C GLU A 522 12.72 22.51 -13.90
N LEU A 523 12.77 23.68 -14.53
CA LEU A 523 11.61 24.56 -14.59
C LEU A 523 10.66 24.10 -15.68
N SER A 524 9.52 23.55 -15.30
CA SER A 524 8.52 23.10 -16.27
C SER A 524 7.70 24.27 -16.83
N HIS A 525 7.23 25.18 -15.97
CA HIS A 525 6.35 26.29 -16.35
C HIS A 525 6.57 27.52 -15.47
N VAL A 526 6.46 28.70 -16.07
CA VAL A 526 6.46 29.99 -15.35
C VAL A 526 5.23 30.78 -15.76
N LEU A 527 4.39 31.12 -14.79
CA LEU A 527 3.22 31.98 -14.99
C LEU A 527 3.54 33.37 -14.42
N LEU A 528 3.46 34.39 -15.25
CA LEU A 528 3.69 35.77 -14.85
C LEU A 528 2.38 36.56 -14.90
N PHE A 529 2.07 37.23 -13.80
CA PHE A 529 0.87 38.05 -13.66
C PHE A 529 1.27 39.49 -13.37
N ALA A 530 0.96 40.40 -14.30
CA ALA A 530 1.23 41.81 -14.10
C ALA A 530 0.12 42.47 -13.25
N ASN A 531 0.51 43.34 -12.32
CA ASN A 531 -0.38 44.22 -11.57
C ASN A 531 -1.51 43.51 -10.82
N LEU A 532 -1.28 42.35 -10.19
CA LEU A 532 -2.36 41.62 -9.51
C LEU A 532 -2.97 42.44 -8.37
N GLU A 533 -2.11 42.95 -7.50
CA GLU A 533 -2.50 43.65 -6.27
C GLU A 533 -2.08 45.12 -6.27
N GLN A 534 -1.69 45.65 -7.43
CA GLN A 534 -1.38 47.06 -7.61
C GLN A 534 -2.09 47.60 -8.85
N GLN A 535 -2.63 48.82 -8.76
CA GLN A 535 -3.08 49.53 -9.95
C GLN A 535 -2.00 50.53 -10.35
N PRO A 536 -1.57 50.56 -11.64
CA PRO A 536 -0.65 51.58 -12.11
C PRO A 536 -1.29 52.96 -11.95
N THR A 537 -0.78 53.74 -11.01
CA THR A 537 -1.22 55.12 -10.78
C THR A 537 -0.61 56.01 -11.85
N SER A 538 -1.23 56.06 -13.03
CA SER A 538 -0.92 57.17 -13.94
C SER A 538 -1.43 58.48 -13.30
N LYS A 539 -0.55 59.46 -13.14
CA LYS A 539 -0.90 60.80 -12.62
C LYS A 539 -2.02 61.49 -13.43
N LEU A 540 -2.35 60.97 -14.61
CA LEU A 540 -3.38 61.45 -15.54
C LEU A 540 -4.76 60.79 -15.33
N SER A 541 -4.81 59.52 -14.93
CA SER A 541 -6.05 58.83 -14.56
C SER A 541 -6.71 59.46 -13.34
N GLN A 542 -5.92 59.89 -12.35
CA GLN A 542 -6.40 60.63 -11.18
C GLN A 542 -7.05 61.99 -11.53
N LYS A 543 -6.84 62.51 -12.75
CA LYS A 543 -7.47 63.74 -13.27
C LYS A 543 -8.61 63.48 -14.26
N GLY A 544 -9.04 62.23 -14.45
CA GLY A 544 -10.15 61.87 -15.35
C GLY A 544 -9.82 61.97 -16.85
N LEU A 545 -8.54 62.13 -17.21
CA LEU A 545 -8.11 62.30 -18.61
C LEU A 545 -7.72 60.94 -19.20
N ARG A 546 -8.43 60.48 -20.23
CA ARG A 546 -8.04 59.32 -21.05
C ARG A 546 -7.10 59.78 -22.17
N LEU A 547 -5.86 59.33 -22.14
CA LEU A 547 -4.90 59.60 -23.22
C LEU A 547 -5.29 58.82 -24.48
N SER A 548 -5.60 59.51 -25.58
CA SER A 548 -5.70 58.92 -26.92
C SER A 548 -4.31 58.88 -27.54
N SER A 549 -3.58 57.78 -27.34
CA SER A 549 -2.27 57.53 -27.96
C SER A 549 -2.38 56.37 -28.95
N LEU A 550 -1.62 56.43 -30.05
CA LEU A 550 -1.44 55.29 -30.97
C LEU A 550 -0.43 54.26 -30.41
N GLN A 551 0.35 54.65 -29.40
CA GLN A 551 1.34 53.81 -28.73
C GLN A 551 0.70 53.09 -27.55
N ASN A 552 0.33 51.82 -27.78
CA ASN A 552 -0.40 50.93 -26.88
C ASN A 552 0.49 49.86 -26.22
N ASP A 553 1.81 50.03 -26.26
CA ASP A 553 2.74 49.11 -25.58
C ASP A 553 2.60 49.29 -24.05
N PRO A 554 2.22 48.26 -23.28
CA PRO A 554 2.08 48.36 -21.83
C PRO A 554 3.38 48.69 -21.08
N LEU A 555 4.54 48.40 -21.67
CA LEU A 555 5.85 48.72 -21.08
C LEU A 555 6.34 50.13 -21.48
N ASN A 556 5.70 50.74 -22.48
CA ASN A 556 6.08 52.02 -23.05
C ASN A 556 4.82 52.77 -23.52
N TYR A 557 3.94 53.08 -22.56
CA TYR A 557 2.60 53.58 -22.82
C TYR A 557 2.59 55.09 -23.01
N ALA A 558 1.84 55.53 -24.03
CA ALA A 558 1.69 56.92 -24.44
C ALA A 558 3.02 57.61 -24.84
N ASN A 559 2.91 58.85 -25.31
CA ASN A 559 4.05 59.66 -25.79
C ASN A 559 5.12 59.95 -24.71
N ARG A 560 4.89 59.58 -23.46
CA ARG A 560 5.83 59.77 -22.33
C ARG A 560 6.62 58.51 -21.97
N GLY A 561 6.28 57.37 -22.57
CA GLY A 561 6.91 56.08 -22.27
C GLY A 561 6.77 55.63 -20.82
N GLU A 562 5.58 55.79 -20.24
CA GLU A 562 5.29 55.33 -18.89
C GLU A 562 5.02 53.82 -18.91
N SER A 563 5.63 53.06 -17.98
CA SER A 563 5.28 51.64 -17.81
C SER A 563 3.94 51.52 -17.09
N LEU A 564 3.00 50.78 -17.67
CA LEU A 564 1.76 50.39 -17.01
C LEU A 564 1.95 49.15 -16.12
N VAL A 565 3.15 48.55 -16.09
CA VAL A 565 3.48 47.44 -15.20
C VAL A 565 4.11 47.99 -13.92
N ALA A 566 3.35 47.98 -12.83
CA ALA A 566 3.75 48.35 -11.48
C ALA A 566 4.30 47.16 -10.67
N SER A 567 3.72 45.96 -10.85
CA SER A 567 4.19 44.73 -10.21
C SER A 567 4.14 43.53 -11.16
N ILE A 568 4.97 42.53 -10.90
CA ILE A 568 4.91 41.21 -11.56
C ILE A 568 4.96 40.15 -10.46
N ASP A 569 3.91 39.35 -10.38
CA ASP A 569 3.82 38.18 -9.53
C ASP A 569 4.10 36.93 -10.37
N GLY A 570 5.03 36.09 -9.91
CA GLY A 570 5.47 34.90 -10.61
C GLY A 570 5.09 33.63 -9.87
N LEU A 571 4.51 32.66 -10.60
CA LEU A 571 4.37 31.29 -10.10
C LEU A 571 5.25 30.36 -10.93
N ILE A 572 6.13 29.64 -10.24
CA ILE A 572 7.09 28.72 -10.84
C ILE A 572 6.65 27.30 -10.52
N CYS A 573 6.51 26.47 -11.56
CA CYS A 573 6.27 25.04 -11.42
C CYS A 573 7.55 24.28 -11.77
N SER A 574 8.19 23.70 -10.76
CA SER A 574 9.31 22.77 -10.89
C SER A 574 8.84 21.33 -10.82
#